data_AF-A0A6J6LQI2-F1
#
_entry.id   AF-A0A6J6LQI2-F1
#
_cell.length_a   1.000
_cell.length_b   1.000
_cell.length_c   1.000
_cell.angle_alpha   90.00
_cell.angle_beta   90.00
_cell.angle_gamma   90.00
#
_symmetry.space_group_name_H-M   'P 1'
#
loop_
_entity.id
_entity.type
_entity.pdbx_description
1 polymer ?
#
loop_
_entity_poly.entity_id
_entity_poly.type
_entity_poly.pdbx_seq_one_letter_code
_entity_poly.pdbx_strand_id
1 'polypeptide(L)'
;MRKNAGFNISKLGVEVSEYYPDFYGSMTDLVNAGDVSDRIMVKWHVSADVPPSSRATSDLPHGAISIAIPEDIVALRARSAEEAMVERLRVRAEFLSAFENGYKVVGFSNVDGYILTKESK
;
A
#
# COMPACT_ATOMS: atom_id res chain seq x y z
N MET A 1 6.95 6.89 -0.14
CA MET A 1 5.57 6.32 -0.21
C MET A 1 4.96 6.01 1.15
N ARG A 2 5.75 5.50 2.12
CA ARG A 2 5.28 5.17 3.48
C ARG A 2 4.45 6.26 4.19
N LYS A 3 4.92 7.52 4.17
CA LYS A 3 4.18 8.66 4.75
C LYS A 3 2.80 8.88 4.09
N ASN A 4 2.71 8.71 2.79
CA ASN A 4 1.47 8.88 2.03
C ASN A 4 0.48 7.75 2.36
N ALA A 5 0.96 6.51 2.47
CA ALA A 5 0.14 5.36 2.88
C ALA A 5 -0.44 5.56 4.29
N GLY A 6 0.39 5.91 5.27
CA GLY A 6 -0.06 6.17 6.64
C GLY A 6 -1.05 7.33 6.74
N PHE A 7 -0.89 8.38 5.94
CA PHE A 7 -1.87 9.47 5.88
C PHE A 7 -3.22 9.00 5.31
N ASN A 8 -3.22 8.38 4.13
CA ASN A 8 -4.47 7.97 3.48
C ASN A 8 -5.23 6.94 4.31
N ILE A 9 -4.55 5.91 4.83
CA ILE A 9 -5.21 4.83 5.55
C ILE A 9 -5.52 5.24 6.99
N SER A 10 -4.51 5.68 7.75
CA SER A 10 -4.69 5.91 9.20
C SER A 10 -5.33 7.25 9.55
N LYS A 11 -5.29 8.25 8.67
CA LYS A 11 -5.86 9.59 8.93
C LYS A 11 -7.14 9.85 8.16
N LEU A 12 -7.17 9.55 6.86
CA LEU A 12 -8.36 9.76 6.04
C LEU A 12 -9.34 8.58 6.10
N GLY A 13 -8.87 7.40 6.53
CA GLY A 13 -9.72 6.20 6.64
C GLY A 13 -10.24 5.73 5.29
N VAL A 14 -9.44 5.88 4.23
CA VAL A 14 -9.83 5.44 2.89
C VAL A 14 -9.92 3.92 2.82
N GLU A 15 -10.88 3.43 2.03
CA GLU A 15 -10.95 2.02 1.67
C GLU A 15 -10.04 1.77 0.48
N VAL A 16 -9.09 0.84 0.60
CA VAL A 16 -8.32 0.37 -0.56
C VAL A 16 -9.15 -0.61 -1.35
N SER A 17 -9.47 -0.29 -2.60
CA SER A 17 -10.35 -1.11 -3.42
C SER A 17 -9.63 -2.01 -4.41
N GLU A 18 -8.59 -1.50 -5.09
CA GLU A 18 -7.97 -2.19 -6.22
C GLU A 18 -6.47 -1.83 -6.38
N TYR A 19 -5.72 -2.71 -7.06
CA TYR A 19 -4.33 -2.47 -7.46
C TYR A 19 -4.23 -2.44 -8.98
N TYR A 20 -3.61 -1.41 -9.53
CA TYR A 20 -3.41 -1.21 -10.96
C TYR A 20 -1.92 -1.24 -11.31
N PRO A 21 -1.44 -2.31 -11.96
CA PRO A 21 -0.08 -2.35 -12.49
C PRO A 21 0.11 -1.35 -13.62
N ASP A 22 1.24 -0.64 -13.59
CA ASP A 22 1.69 0.30 -14.64
C ASP A 22 0.61 1.27 -15.16
N PHE A 23 -0.15 1.87 -14.25
CA PHE A 23 -1.35 2.65 -14.56
C PHE A 23 -1.11 3.88 -15.45
N TYR A 24 0.05 4.55 -15.32
CA TYR A 24 0.41 5.70 -16.15
C TYR A 24 1.37 5.36 -17.30
N GLY A 25 1.85 4.11 -17.41
CA GLY A 25 2.92 3.73 -18.32
C GLY A 25 4.26 4.42 -18.03
N SER A 26 5.05 4.64 -19.09
CA SER A 26 6.36 5.28 -19.00
C SER A 26 6.25 6.74 -18.55
N MET A 27 6.93 7.06 -17.45
CA MET A 27 7.01 8.42 -16.91
C MET A 27 8.37 9.02 -17.26
N THR A 28 8.41 10.30 -17.61
CA THR A 28 9.64 11.03 -17.99
C THR A 28 10.02 12.11 -16.98
N ASP A 29 9.29 12.23 -15.88
CA ASP A 29 9.56 13.26 -14.87
C ASP A 29 10.80 12.90 -14.02
N LEU A 30 11.45 13.92 -13.46
CA LEU A 30 12.70 13.75 -12.69
C LEU A 30 12.56 12.85 -11.45
N VAL A 31 11.34 12.62 -10.97
CA VAL A 31 11.08 11.90 -9.72
C VAL A 31 10.71 10.44 -9.98
N ASN A 32 10.08 10.12 -11.11
CA ASN A 32 9.51 8.82 -11.43
C ASN A 32 10.07 8.20 -12.72
N ALA A 33 10.93 8.91 -13.45
CA ALA A 33 11.55 8.36 -14.66
C ALA A 33 12.25 7.02 -14.38
N GLY A 34 11.93 6.03 -15.21
CA GLY A 34 12.46 4.67 -15.11
C GLY A 34 11.74 3.74 -14.13
N ASP A 35 10.78 4.25 -13.34
CA ASP A 35 9.97 3.41 -12.45
C ASP A 35 8.67 2.93 -13.13
N VAL A 36 8.19 1.77 -12.70
CA VAL A 36 6.81 1.33 -13.01
C VAL A 36 5.78 2.19 -12.29
N SER A 37 4.69 2.47 -13.01
CA SER A 37 3.67 3.44 -12.58
C SER A 37 2.52 2.81 -11.79
N ASP A 38 2.82 1.85 -10.93
CA ASP A 38 1.80 1.15 -10.13
C ASP A 38 0.99 2.08 -9.24
N ARG A 39 -0.31 1.80 -9.11
CA ARG A 39 -1.23 2.57 -8.28
C ARG A 39 -2.14 1.68 -7.46
N ILE A 40 -2.38 2.11 -6.23
CA ILE A 40 -3.44 1.60 -5.38
C ILE A 40 -4.61 2.55 -5.51
N MET A 41 -5.79 2.03 -5.85
CA MET A 41 -7.02 2.79 -5.88
C MET A 41 -7.66 2.78 -4.50
N VAL A 42 -8.09 3.98 -4.09
CA VAL A 42 -8.71 4.19 -2.80
C VAL A 42 -10.04 4.92 -2.97
N LYS A 43 -11.00 4.56 -2.14
CA LYS A 43 -12.31 5.22 -2.06
C LYS A 43 -12.39 5.98 -0.73
N TRP A 44 -12.78 7.24 -0.80
CA TRP A 44 -12.99 8.06 0.39
C TRP A 44 -14.47 8.45 0.50
N HIS A 45 -15.12 7.96 1.55
CA HIS A 45 -16.52 8.26 1.84
C HIS A 45 -16.62 9.61 2.55
N VAL A 46 -16.92 10.67 1.81
CA VAL A 46 -16.95 12.06 2.31
C VAL A 46 -18.18 12.42 3.13
N SER A 47 -19.25 11.61 3.07
CA SER A 47 -20.53 11.84 3.75
C SER A 47 -20.81 10.88 4.89
N ALA A 48 -19.95 9.86 5.08
CA ALA A 48 -20.03 9.01 6.25
C ALA A 48 -19.42 9.76 7.45
N ASP A 49 -19.96 9.56 8.65
CA ASP A 49 -19.20 9.86 9.87
C ASP A 49 -17.81 9.24 9.70
N VAL A 50 -16.77 10.04 9.98
CA VAL A 50 -15.36 9.68 9.75
C VAL A 50 -15.18 8.21 10.12
N PRO A 51 -14.86 7.32 9.16
CA PRO A 51 -14.72 5.90 9.46
C PRO A 51 -13.73 5.77 10.61
N PRO A 52 -14.01 4.89 11.61
CA PRO A 52 -13.16 4.77 12.78
C PRO A 52 -11.74 4.62 12.27
N SER A 53 -10.87 5.58 12.64
CA SER A 53 -9.48 5.61 12.21
C SER A 53 -8.96 4.18 12.25
N SER A 54 -8.43 3.67 11.14
CA SER A 54 -7.91 2.31 11.07
C SER A 54 -6.94 2.18 12.24
N ARG A 55 -7.35 1.51 13.31
CA ARG A 55 -6.59 1.54 14.56
C ARG A 55 -5.25 0.96 14.21
N ALA A 56 -4.18 1.70 14.52
CA ALA A 56 -2.87 1.09 14.62
C ALA A 56 -3.00 0.06 15.75
N THR A 57 -3.35 -1.18 15.40
CA THR A 57 -3.42 -2.25 16.37
C THR A 57 -1.97 -2.57 16.70
N SER A 58 -1.62 -2.51 17.99
CA SER A 58 -0.29 -2.87 18.47
C SER A 58 0.05 -4.34 18.14
N ASP A 59 -0.99 -5.16 17.94
CA ASP A 59 -0.90 -6.54 17.49
C ASP A 59 -1.65 -6.72 16.16
N LEU A 60 -1.10 -7.55 15.27
CA LEU A 60 -1.80 -7.95 14.05
C LEU A 60 -3.05 -8.76 14.42
N PRO A 61 -4.23 -8.45 13.83
CA PRO A 61 -5.43 -9.25 14.03
C PRO A 61 -5.18 -10.73 13.69
N HIS A 62 -5.91 -11.64 14.33
CA HIS A 62 -5.75 -13.07 14.06
C HIS A 62 -6.05 -13.39 12.59
N GLY A 63 -5.14 -14.10 11.92
CA GLY A 63 -5.25 -14.41 10.50
C GLY A 63 -4.94 -13.24 9.55
N ALA A 64 -4.49 -12.10 10.08
CA ALA A 64 -4.01 -10.99 9.26
C ALA A 64 -2.66 -11.33 8.60
N ILE A 65 -2.44 -10.76 7.43
CA ILE A 65 -1.14 -10.73 6.75
C ILE A 65 -0.65 -9.29 6.65
N SER A 66 0.64 -9.11 6.43
CA SER A 66 1.24 -7.80 6.21
C SER A 66 1.98 -7.73 4.87
N ILE A 67 1.93 -6.54 4.26
CA ILE A 67 2.70 -6.20 3.07
C ILE A 67 3.64 -5.06 3.47
N ALA A 68 4.89 -5.42 3.75
CA ALA A 68 5.92 -4.45 4.09
C ALA A 68 6.26 -3.58 2.88
N ILE A 69 6.54 -2.31 3.14
CA ILE A 69 7.06 -1.37 2.12
C ILE A 69 8.36 -0.75 2.61
N PRO A 70 9.32 -0.41 1.73
CA PRO A 70 10.54 0.27 2.12
C PRO A 70 10.26 1.55 2.91
N GLU A 71 11.09 1.81 3.93
CA GLU A 71 10.98 3.01 4.75
C GLU A 71 11.15 4.27 3.91
N ASP A 72 12.20 4.29 3.11
CA ASP A 72 12.50 5.36 2.18
C ASP A 72 12.88 4.79 0.80
N ILE A 73 11.87 4.68 -0.06
CA ILE A 73 12.06 4.24 -1.46
C ILE A 73 12.93 5.21 -2.27
N VAL A 74 12.97 6.50 -1.90
CA VAL A 74 13.80 7.50 -2.62
C VAL A 74 15.27 7.25 -2.28
N ALA A 75 15.58 7.05 -1.00
CA ALA A 75 16.93 6.70 -0.57
C ALA A 75 17.38 5.33 -1.11
N LEU A 76 16.48 4.32 -1.11
CA LEU A 76 16.77 3.01 -1.68
C LEU A 76 17.12 3.12 -3.17
N ARG A 77 16.31 3.83 -3.95
CA ARG A 77 16.51 4.04 -5.38
C ARG A 77 17.79 4.82 -5.69
N ALA A 78 18.14 5.80 -4.85
CA ALA A 78 19.40 6.53 -4.98
C ALA A 78 20.65 5.64 -4.77
N ARG A 79 20.51 4.57 -3.96
CA ARG A 79 21.57 3.57 -3.77
C ARG A 79 21.61 2.54 -4.90
N SER A 80 20.46 2.00 -5.28
CA SER A 80 20.31 1.06 -6.41
C SER A 80 18.88 1.13 -6.97
N ALA A 81 18.78 1.45 -8.25
CA ALA A 81 17.51 1.45 -8.97
C ALA A 81 16.96 0.03 -9.13
N GLU A 82 17.85 -0.95 -9.29
CA GLU A 82 17.51 -2.37 -9.41
C GLU A 82 16.90 -2.90 -8.12
N GLU A 83 17.52 -2.63 -6.95
CA GLU A 83 16.95 -3.01 -5.64
C GLU A 83 15.57 -2.36 -5.42
N ALA A 84 15.42 -1.08 -5.76
CA ALA A 84 14.14 -0.38 -5.65
C ALA A 84 13.07 -0.98 -6.58
N MET A 85 13.46 -1.40 -7.79
CA MET A 85 12.56 -2.04 -8.75
C MET A 85 12.13 -3.44 -8.28
N VAL A 86 13.06 -4.24 -7.74
CA VAL A 86 12.75 -5.55 -7.14
C VAL A 86 11.74 -5.39 -6.00
N GLU A 87 11.95 -4.44 -5.10
CA GLU A 87 11.00 -4.16 -4.01
C GLU A 87 9.62 -3.73 -4.51
N ARG A 88 9.57 -2.88 -5.55
CA ARG A 88 8.29 -2.47 -6.16
C ARG A 88 7.53 -3.66 -6.75
N LEU A 89 8.23 -4.53 -7.50
CA LEU A 89 7.62 -5.72 -8.10
C LEU A 89 7.19 -6.74 -7.04
N ARG A 90 7.94 -6.87 -5.94
CA ARG A 90 7.53 -7.69 -4.78
C ARG A 90 6.21 -7.19 -4.19
N VAL A 91 6.13 -5.88 -3.88
CA VAL A 91 4.91 -5.27 -3.33
C VAL A 91 3.72 -5.44 -4.28
N ARG A 92 3.93 -5.25 -5.59
CA ARG A 92 2.91 -5.54 -6.63
C ARG A 92 2.40 -6.97 -6.52
N ALA A 93 3.30 -7.94 -6.54
CA ALA A 93 2.94 -9.35 -6.52
C ALA A 93 2.18 -9.74 -5.25
N GLU A 94 2.62 -9.23 -4.09
CA GLU A 94 1.95 -9.47 -2.80
C GLU A 94 0.54 -8.86 -2.77
N PHE A 95 0.35 -7.63 -3.26
CA PHE A 95 -0.97 -7.02 -3.31
C PHE A 95 -1.93 -7.76 -4.25
N LEU A 96 -1.48 -8.09 -5.47
CA LEU A 96 -2.30 -8.81 -6.44
C LEU A 96 -2.71 -10.18 -5.88
N SER A 97 -1.75 -10.94 -5.34
CA SER A 97 -2.02 -12.23 -4.70
C SER A 97 -2.98 -12.11 -3.52
N ALA A 98 -2.79 -11.12 -2.64
CA ALA A 98 -3.68 -10.91 -1.51
C ALA A 98 -5.12 -10.61 -1.95
N PHE A 99 -5.30 -9.72 -2.94
CA PHE A 99 -6.63 -9.36 -3.45
C PHE A 99 -7.31 -10.54 -4.16
N GLU A 100 -6.58 -11.31 -4.97
CA GLU A 100 -7.10 -12.54 -5.59
C GLU A 100 -7.55 -13.57 -4.52
N ASN A 101 -6.87 -13.60 -3.38
CA ASN A 101 -7.21 -14.49 -2.25
C ASN A 101 -8.27 -13.90 -1.29
N GLY A 102 -8.89 -12.76 -1.65
CA GLY A 102 -9.98 -12.15 -0.90
C GLY A 102 -9.56 -11.38 0.36
N TYR A 103 -8.28 -11.02 0.47
CA TYR A 103 -7.82 -10.12 1.53
C TYR A 103 -8.20 -8.67 1.24
N LYS A 104 -8.52 -7.92 2.29
CA LYS A 104 -8.79 -6.47 2.25
C LYS A 104 -7.84 -5.74 3.19
N VAL A 105 -7.40 -4.55 2.78
CA VAL A 105 -6.58 -3.68 3.65
C VAL A 105 -7.46 -3.13 4.75
N VAL A 106 -7.04 -3.35 6.00
CA VAL A 106 -7.75 -2.87 7.20
C VAL A 106 -6.93 -1.88 8.02
N GLY A 107 -5.65 -1.70 7.68
CA GLY A 107 -4.80 -0.77 8.41
C GLY A 107 -3.41 -0.61 7.80
N PHE A 108 -2.62 0.24 8.46
CA PHE A 108 -1.24 0.50 8.11
C PHE A 108 -0.42 0.74 9.39
N SER A 109 0.77 0.15 9.49
CA SER A 109 1.74 0.40 10.56
C SER A 109 3.13 0.73 9.98
N ASN A 110 3.94 1.45 10.73
CA ASN A 110 5.32 1.75 10.31
C ASN A 110 6.24 0.53 10.40
N VAL A 111 5.84 -0.51 11.14
CA VAL A 111 6.62 -1.73 11.34
C VAL A 111 6.28 -2.75 10.24
N ASP A 112 4.98 -3.00 10.03
CA ASP A 112 4.48 -4.09 9.18
C ASP A 112 4.06 -3.61 7.78
N GLY A 113 3.89 -2.31 7.57
CA GLY A 113 3.34 -1.77 6.34
C GLY A 113 1.82 -1.90 6.28
N TYR A 114 1.27 -2.38 5.16
CA TYR A 114 -0.17 -2.58 5.03
C TYR A 114 -0.60 -3.84 5.78
N ILE A 115 -1.71 -3.76 6.51
CA ILE A 115 -2.29 -4.88 7.25
C ILE A 115 -3.56 -5.31 6.53
N LEU A 116 -3.66 -6.59 6.20
CA LEU A 116 -4.77 -7.15 5.45
C LEU A 116 -5.42 -8.32 6.17
N THR A 117 -6.74 -8.44 6.12
CA THR A 117 -7.51 -9.57 6.65
C THR A 117 -8.45 -10.14 5.60
N LYS A 118 -8.86 -11.39 5.76
CA LYS A 118 -10.03 -11.91 5.05
C LYS A 118 -11.28 -11.49 5.81
N GLU A 119 -12.34 -11.11 5.09
CA GLU A 119 -13.65 -10.99 5.73
C GLU A 119 -14.05 -12.36 6.28
N SER A 120 -14.41 -12.39 7.56
CA SER A 120 -15.06 -13.57 8.14
C SER A 120 -16.43 -13.69 7.49
N LYS A 121 -16.71 -14.85 6.90
CA LYS A 121 -17.97 -15.14 6.23
C LYS A 121 -19.15 -15.12 7.20
#